data_AF-A0A1Q6R537-F1
#
_entry.id   AF-A0A1Q6R537-F1
#
_cell.length_a   1.000
_cell.length_b   1.000
_cell.length_c   1.000
_cell.angle_alpha   90.00
_cell.angle_beta   90.00
_cell.angle_gamma   90.00
#
_symmetry.space_group_name_H-M   'P 1'
#
loop_
_entity.id
_entity.type
_entity.pdbx_description
1 polymer ?
#
loop_
_entity_poly.entity_id
_entity_poly.type
_entity_poly.pdbx_seq_one_letter_code
_entity_poly.pdbx_strand_id
1 'polypeptide(L)'
;MGEHLILKDRFAIDGKEYILSTVNLPISIMITDKPFQIAPFEIMLFGIDENGRTNWNDLYYEQYYWKEDAEARHKELVEKARNGVKFWEEE
;
A
#
# COMPACT_ATOMS: atom_id res chain seq x y z
N MET A 1 2.16 23.76 0.82
CA MET A 1 1.11 22.72 0.89
C MET A 1 1.72 21.49 0.26
N GLY A 2 2.19 20.53 1.07
CA GLY A 2 2.80 19.31 0.54
C GLY A 2 1.70 18.43 -0.05
N GLU A 3 1.84 18.04 -1.31
CA GLU A 3 0.99 17.02 -1.92
C GLU A 3 1.24 15.70 -1.18
N HIS A 4 0.27 15.27 -0.39
CA HIS A 4 0.30 13.94 0.21
C HIS A 4 0.06 12.92 -0.92
N LEU A 5 1.06 12.09 -1.25
CA LEU A 5 0.84 10.95 -2.12
C LEU A 5 -0.15 10.01 -1.42
N ILE A 6 -1.33 9.85 -2.02
CA ILE A 6 -2.35 8.89 -1.60
C ILE A 6 -2.83 8.20 -2.87
N LEU A 7 -2.23 7.06 -3.21
CA LEU A 7 -2.73 6.18 -4.28
C LEU A 7 -3.61 5.11 -3.66
N LYS A 8 -4.78 4.86 -4.24
CA LYS A 8 -5.71 3.84 -3.79
C LYS A 8 -6.36 3.16 -4.98
N ASP A 9 -6.11 1.87 -5.12
CA ASP A 9 -6.71 1.03 -6.15
C ASP A 9 -7.50 -0.10 -5.49
N ARG A 10 -8.73 -0.29 -5.94
CA ARG A 10 -9.58 -1.41 -5.55
C ARG A 10 -9.63 -2.42 -6.67
N PHE A 11 -9.57 -3.70 -6.32
CA PHE A 11 -9.67 -4.78 -7.28
C PHE A 11 -10.28 -6.02 -6.63
N ALA A 12 -10.74 -6.95 -7.45
CA ALA A 12 -11.30 -8.20 -7.00
C ALA A 12 -10.50 -9.37 -7.60
N ILE A 13 -10.17 -10.35 -6.76
CA ILE A 13 -9.54 -11.62 -7.17
C ILE A 13 -10.32 -12.76 -6.52
N ASP A 14 -10.72 -13.76 -7.30
CA ASP A 14 -11.51 -14.91 -6.85
C ASP A 14 -12.79 -14.53 -6.08
N GLY A 15 -13.45 -13.44 -6.49
CA GLY A 15 -14.67 -12.95 -5.85
C GLY A 15 -14.47 -12.29 -4.48
N LYS A 16 -13.22 -12.12 -4.02
CA LYS A 16 -12.87 -11.32 -2.85
C LYS A 16 -12.38 -9.95 -3.28
N GLU A 17 -12.80 -8.91 -2.57
CA GLU A 17 -12.37 -7.54 -2.82
C GLU A 17 -11.16 -7.17 -1.98
N TYR A 18 -10.29 -6.34 -2.54
CA TYR A 18 -9.08 -5.84 -1.90
C TYR A 18 -8.88 -4.37 -2.23
N ILE A 19 -8.12 -3.69 -1.38
CA ILE A 19 -7.66 -2.32 -1.61
C ILE A 19 -6.16 -2.22 -1.37
N LEU A 20 -5.44 -1.78 -2.39
CA LEU A 20 -4.03 -1.42 -2.29
C LEU A 20 -3.94 0.09 -2.07
N SER A 21 -3.21 0.49 -1.03
CA SER A 21 -3.06 1.88 -0.62
C SER A 21 -1.59 2.23 -0.51
N THR A 22 -1.14 3.24 -1.27
CA THR A 22 0.19 3.84 -1.09
C THR A 22 0.04 5.21 -0.43
N VAL A 23 0.70 5.41 0.69
CA VAL A 23 0.61 6.63 1.49
C VAL A 23 1.98 7.24 1.73
N ASN A 24 2.04 8.57 1.78
CA ASN A 24 3.19 9.32 2.29
C ASN A 24 3.01 9.59 3.79
N LEU A 25 3.94 9.11 4.61
CA LEU A 25 3.98 9.34 6.04
C LEU A 25 4.32 10.80 6.34
N PRO A 26 3.54 11.50 7.19
CA PRO A 26 3.84 12.87 7.54
C PRO A 26 5.17 12.97 8.31
N ILE A 27 5.99 13.96 7.94
CA ILE A 27 7.29 14.26 8.54
C ILE A 27 7.22 14.36 10.07
N SER A 28 6.07 14.79 10.64
CA SER A 28 5.87 14.89 12.09
C SER A 28 5.95 13.55 12.83
N ILE A 29 5.70 12.41 12.17
CA ILE A 29 5.90 11.07 12.74
C ILE A 29 7.38 10.67 12.71
N MET A 30 8.16 11.25 11.80
CA MET A 30 9.60 11.00 11.67
C MET A 30 10.44 11.78 12.69
N ILE A 31 9.86 12.73 13.43
CA ILE A 31 10.51 13.46 14.52
C ILE A 31 10.45 12.61 15.80
N THR A 32 11.14 11.47 15.78
CA THR A 32 11.59 10.83 17.02
C THR A 32 13.10 11.03 17.09
N ASP A 33 13.64 11.27 18.28
CA ASP A 33 15.04 11.64 18.59
C ASP A 33 16.12 10.62 18.12
N LYS A 34 15.75 9.64 17.30
CA LYS A 34 16.63 8.65 16.71
C LYS A 34 16.59 8.79 15.19
N PRO A 35 17.75 8.80 14.50
CA PRO A 35 17.84 8.80 13.05
C PRO A 35 17.44 7.42 12.51
N PHE A 36 16.21 6.98 12.77
CA PHE A 36 15.65 5.85 12.06
C PHE A 36 15.37 6.35 10.65
N GLN A 37 16.03 5.72 9.68
CA GLN A 37 15.71 5.86 8.27
C GLN A 37 14.30 5.28 8.08
N ILE A 38 13.29 6.07 8.38
CA ILE A 38 11.90 5.71 8.14
C ILE A 38 11.67 6.03 6.67
N ALA A 39 11.42 4.98 5.89
CA ALA A 39 11.00 5.13 4.51
C ALA A 39 9.66 5.93 4.49
N PRO A 40 9.63 7.14 3.89
CA PRO A 40 8.46 8.02 3.92
C PRO A 40 7.24 7.47 3.19
N PHE A 41 7.36 6.42 2.38
CA PHE A 41 6.26 5.87 1.61
C PHE A 41 5.99 4.43 2.01
N GLU A 42 4.70 4.10 2.17
CA GLU A 42 4.25 2.75 2.52
C GLU A 42 3.21 2.28 1.53
N ILE A 43 3.29 1.02 1.10
CA ILE A 43 2.29 0.34 0.30
C ILE A 43 1.67 -0.74 1.18
N MET A 44 0.35 -0.70 1.34
CA MET A 44 -0.40 -1.65 2.14
C MET A 44 -1.54 -2.25 1.34
N LEU A 45 -1.71 -3.57 1.45
CA LEU A 45 -2.87 -4.28 0.92
C LEU A 45 -3.82 -4.65 2.05
N PHE A 46 -5.10 -4.36 1.87
CA PHE A 46 -6.14 -4.75 2.81
C PHE A 46 -7.22 -5.56 2.11
N GLY A 47 -7.78 -6.54 2.82
CA GLY A 47 -8.99 -7.22 2.39
C GLY A 47 -10.23 -6.34 2.63
N ILE A 48 -11.25 -6.52 1.79
CA ILE A 48 -12.58 -5.94 1.99
C ILE A 48 -13.55 -7.10 2.23
N ASP A 49 -14.35 -6.98 3.29
CA ASP A 49 -15.37 -7.97 3.63
C ASP A 49 -16.61 -7.87 2.73
N GLU A 50 -17.52 -8.84 2.84
CA GLU A 50 -18.77 -8.90 2.07
C GLU A 50 -19.72 -7.71 2.31
N ASN A 51 -19.51 -6.97 3.41
CA ASN A 51 -20.27 -5.76 3.73
C ASN A 51 -19.58 -4.49 3.21
N GLY A 52 -18.52 -4.62 2.42
CA GLY A 52 -17.72 -3.51 1.88
C GLY A 52 -16.83 -2.83 2.91
N ARG A 53 -16.59 -3.45 4.08
CA ARG A 53 -15.73 -2.89 5.14
C ARG A 53 -14.29 -3.35 4.93
N THR A 54 -13.37 -2.40 4.99
CA THR A 54 -11.93 -2.70 4.96
C THR A 54 -11.53 -3.38 6.26
N ASN A 55 -10.94 -4.57 6.14
CA ASN A 55 -10.21 -5.20 7.22
C ASN A 55 -8.85 -4.53 7.33
N TRP A 56 -8.61 -3.78 8.41
CA TRP A 56 -7.40 -3.00 8.62
C TRP A 56 -6.17 -3.82 9.01
N ASN A 57 -6.27 -5.16 9.02
CA ASN A 57 -5.09 -6.02 9.04
C ASN A 57 -4.51 -6.07 7.62
N ASP A 58 -3.28 -5.58 7.48
CA ASP A 58 -2.54 -5.63 6.23
C ASP A 58 -2.21 -7.08 5.84
N LEU A 59 -2.51 -7.43 4.60
CA LEU A 59 -2.11 -8.69 3.97
C LEU A 59 -0.71 -8.60 3.35
N TYR A 60 -0.26 -7.37 3.10
CA TYR A 60 1.00 -7.07 2.47
C TYR A 60 1.44 -5.67 2.88
N TYR A 61 2.74 -5.53 3.11
CA TYR A 61 3.36 -4.29 3.52
C TYR A 61 4.74 -4.16 2.89
N GLU A 62 4.98 -3.05 2.18
CA GLU A 62 6.29 -2.65 1.69
C GLU A 62 6.54 -1.17 1.96
N GLN A 63 7.80 -0.82 2.21
CA GLN A 63 8.23 0.56 2.44
C GLN A 63 9.22 1.03 1.39
N TYR A 64 9.15 2.31 1.05
CA TYR A 64 9.95 2.95 0.02
C TYR A 64 10.52 4.30 0.47
N TYR A 65 11.78 4.55 0.11
CA TYR A 65 12.42 5.83 0.36
C TYR A 65 12.03 6.90 -0.65
N TRP A 66 11.86 6.50 -1.90
CA TRP A 66 11.59 7.39 -3.02
C TRP A 66 10.15 7.26 -3.48
N LYS A 67 9.55 8.41 -3.80
CA LYS A 67 8.17 8.49 -4.29
C LYS A 67 8.00 7.68 -5.57
N GLU A 68 8.93 7.84 -6.50
CA GLU A 68 8.89 7.21 -7.82
C GLU A 68 8.92 5.69 -7.73
N ASP A 69 9.73 5.14 -6.82
CA ASP A 69 9.78 3.70 -6.56
C ASP A 69 8.46 3.19 -5.98
N ALA A 70 7.87 3.93 -5.03
CA ALA A 70 6.58 3.58 -4.43
C ALA A 70 5.45 3.61 -5.47
N GLU A 71 5.42 4.62 -6.34
CA GLU A 71 4.44 4.76 -7.41
C GLU A 71 4.60 3.68 -8.49
N ALA A 72 5.84 3.37 -8.87
CA ALA A 72 6.15 2.32 -9.84
C ALA A 72 5.73 0.95 -9.29
N ARG A 73 6.09 0.65 -8.05
CA ARG A 73 5.68 -0.59 -7.38
C ARG A 73 4.17 -0.70 -7.27
N HIS A 74 3.49 0.35 -6.84
CA HIS A 74 2.03 0.35 -6.73
C HIS A 74 1.38 -0.07 -8.06
N LYS A 75 1.82 0.51 -9.18
CA LYS A 75 1.31 0.17 -10.50
C LYS A 75 1.58 -1.29 -10.88
N GLU A 76 2.78 -1.78 -10.60
CA GLU A 76 3.14 -3.18 -10.83
C GLU A 76 2.23 -4.15 -10.06
N LEU A 77 2.01 -3.88 -8.76
CA LEU A 77 1.17 -4.71 -7.90
C LEU A 77 -0.30 -4.69 -8.34
N VAL A 78 -0.81 -3.52 -8.75
CA VAL A 78 -2.16 -3.41 -9.32
C VAL A 78 -2.28 -4.19 -10.62
N GLU A 79 -1.28 -4.13 -11.50
CA GLU A 79 -1.30 -4.88 -12.76
C GLU A 79 -1.27 -6.39 -12.50
N LYS A 80 -0.40 -6.85 -11.60
CA LYS A 80 -0.37 -8.25 -11.13
C LYS A 80 -1.73 -8.69 -10.59
N ALA A 81 -2.32 -7.91 -9.69
CA ALA A 81 -3.63 -8.20 -9.11
C ALA A 81 -4.74 -8.26 -10.15
N ARG A 82 -4.76 -7.32 -11.12
CA ARG A 82 -5.73 -7.31 -12.21
C ARG A 82 -5.60 -8.52 -13.14
N ASN A 83 -4.40 -9.08 -13.24
CA ASN A 83 -4.13 -10.34 -13.95
C ASN A 83 -4.43 -11.58 -13.09
N GLY A 84 -4.97 -11.42 -11.89
CA GLY A 84 -5.34 -12.51 -10.97
C GLY A 84 -4.19 -13.05 -10.12
N VAL A 85 -3.03 -12.38 -10.11
CA VAL A 85 -1.87 -12.78 -9.30
C VAL A 85 -2.03 -12.28 -7.86
N LYS A 86 -1.95 -13.19 -6.90
CA LYS A 86 -1.97 -12.91 -5.47
C LYS A 86 -0.56 -12.77 -4.93
N PHE A 87 0.07 -11.63 -5.22
CA PHE A 87 1.47 -11.35 -4.86
C PHE A 87 1.77 -11.36 -3.35
N TRP A 88 0.73 -11.34 -2.51
CA TRP A 88 0.84 -11.40 -1.05
C TRP A 88 0.80 -12.83 -0.49
N GLU A 89 0.57 -13.84 -1.33
CA GLU A 89 0.69 -15.27 -0.97
C GLU A 89 2.04 -15.87 -1.43
N GLU A 90 2.87 -15.09 -2.13
CA GLU A 90 4.22 -15.48 -2.53
C GLU A 90 5.20 -15.20 -1.35
N GLU A 91 5.37 -16.17 -0.44
CA GLU A 91 6.45 -16.19 0.58
C GLU A 91 7.79 -16.67 0.01
#